data_AF-A0A8C8B0U0-F1
#
_entry.id   AF-A0A8C8B0U0-F1
#
_cell.length_a   1.000
_cell.length_b   1.000
_cell.length_c   1.000
_cell.angle_alpha   90.00
_cell.angle_beta   90.00
_cell.angle_gamma   90.00
#
_symmetry.space_group_name_H-M   'P 1'
#
loop_
_entity.id
_entity.type
_entity.pdbx_description
1 polymer ?
#
loop_
_entity_poly.entity_id
_entity_poly.type
_entity_poly.pdbx_seq_one_letter_code
_entity_poly.pdbx_strand_id
1 'polypeptide(L)'
;MMSSGNDCQPQTFTKPAFGEKEATELVDRVFGLKVSWIRPLPSYDDQNFHVCVSRNKGAAEGADEYVLKITNSEDSQKPDLIEAQTRAMMFLSAEGFPSATPYFTKDGNIMSLEPDTGPGNKKYMVRLLTYLPGTPVAKIATNTQILYEVGKLAATLDKALSEKFHHPSVKSLHRGQFIWNLANVPLLDQYIYALGQNKYREVVQRVIEQFKGEVIPKLSSFRACINHGDLNDHNILVDSSSASLENPQYRVSGILDFSDMSYGYYVFEVAIAIMYMMIESPDPLSVGGHVLAGFESVLPLTEEERGALFLLVSGRFSQSLVIAAHSALLYPENEEYLMITAKTGWKHLMKMFEVGQAAVEKTWFETAEAYAKHAPAK
;
A
#
# COMPACT_ATOMS: atom_id res chain seq x y z
N MET A 1 3.12 -1.37 -49.23
CA MET A 1 4.27 -1.19 -48.31
C MET A 1 3.84 -0.17 -47.26
N MET A 2 3.33 -0.66 -46.13
CA MET A 2 2.94 0.18 -44.99
C MET A 2 3.99 0.00 -43.90
N SER A 3 4.66 1.09 -43.57
CA SER A 3 5.73 1.15 -42.59
C SER A 3 5.14 1.02 -41.18
N SER A 4 5.54 -0.04 -40.48
CA SER A 4 5.31 -0.24 -39.05
C SER A 4 6.27 0.63 -38.26
N GLY A 5 5.78 1.77 -37.77
CA GLY A 5 6.45 2.59 -36.75
C GLY A 5 6.23 1.99 -35.37
N ASN A 6 7.10 1.06 -34.99
CA ASN A 6 7.25 0.64 -33.60
C ASN A 6 8.13 1.69 -32.91
N ASP A 7 7.53 2.79 -32.45
CA ASP A 7 8.20 3.74 -31.55
C ASP A 7 8.22 3.13 -30.15
N CYS A 8 9.14 2.18 -29.96
CA CYS A 8 9.57 1.76 -28.64
C CYS A 8 10.44 2.91 -28.10
N GLN A 9 9.82 3.87 -27.40
CA GLN A 9 10.59 4.90 -26.69
C GLN A 9 11.56 4.20 -25.71
N PRO A 10 12.83 4.62 -25.65
CA PRO A 10 13.78 4.07 -24.68
C PRO A 10 13.26 4.38 -23.27
N GLN A 11 12.81 3.35 -22.56
CA GLN A 11 12.27 3.48 -21.21
C GLN A 11 13.36 3.97 -20.27
N THR A 12 13.10 5.11 -19.65
CA THR A 12 14.03 5.71 -18.68
C THR A 12 13.85 4.98 -17.34
N PHE A 13 14.91 4.34 -16.85
CA PHE A 13 14.91 3.77 -15.49
C PHE A 13 14.59 4.88 -14.49
N THR A 14 13.39 4.88 -13.91
CA THR A 14 12.95 5.90 -12.94
C THR A 14 13.47 5.59 -11.53
N LYS A 15 13.71 4.31 -11.23
CA LYS A 15 14.23 3.82 -9.96
C LYS A 15 15.65 4.35 -9.70
N PRO A 16 15.94 4.87 -8.49
CA PRO A 16 17.30 5.27 -8.11
C PRO A 16 18.23 4.07 -7.96
N ALA A 17 19.53 4.26 -8.18
CA ALA A 17 20.54 3.21 -8.13
C ALA A 17 21.76 3.59 -7.26
N PHE A 18 21.51 4.25 -6.13
CA PHE A 18 22.56 4.66 -5.20
C PHE A 18 23.22 3.43 -4.57
N GLY A 19 24.55 3.43 -4.47
CA GLY A 19 25.28 2.47 -3.65
C GLY A 19 25.22 2.81 -2.15
N GLU A 20 25.53 1.84 -1.29
CA GLU A 20 25.56 2.04 0.18
C GLU A 20 26.49 3.19 0.61
N LYS A 21 27.61 3.36 -0.09
CA LYS A 21 28.56 4.46 0.16
C LYS A 21 27.94 5.81 -0.18
N GLU A 22 27.31 5.93 -1.33
CA GLU A 22 26.66 7.18 -1.78
C GLU A 22 25.48 7.51 -0.86
N ALA A 23 24.69 6.51 -0.47
CA ALA A 23 23.60 6.67 0.50
C ALA A 23 24.11 7.09 1.89
N THR A 24 25.28 6.59 2.33
CA THR A 24 25.93 7.03 3.57
C THR A 24 26.36 8.50 3.51
N GLU A 25 27.00 8.89 2.41
CA GLU A 25 27.42 10.28 2.18
C GLU A 25 26.21 11.22 2.08
N LEU A 26 25.12 10.76 1.46
CA LEU A 26 23.85 11.47 1.38
C LEU A 26 23.26 11.75 2.77
N VAL A 27 23.25 10.75 3.66
CA VAL A 27 22.74 10.90 5.04
C VAL A 27 23.55 11.95 5.81
N ASP A 28 24.87 11.90 5.75
CA ASP A 28 25.74 12.89 6.42
C ASP A 28 25.59 14.27 5.82
N ARG A 29 25.54 14.38 4.48
CA ARG A 29 25.42 15.66 3.77
C ARG A 29 24.10 16.36 4.09
N VAL A 30 22.97 15.66 3.94
CA VAL A 30 21.62 16.23 4.00
C VAL A 30 21.09 16.32 5.43
N PHE A 31 21.33 15.30 6.27
CA PHE A 31 20.75 15.19 7.61
C PHE A 31 21.77 15.39 8.74
N GLY A 32 23.07 15.35 8.44
CA GLY A 32 24.13 15.62 9.43
C GLY A 32 24.38 14.48 10.40
N LEU A 33 23.95 13.27 10.05
CA LEU A 33 24.08 12.09 10.87
C LEU A 33 25.24 11.22 10.41
N LYS A 34 26.01 10.71 11.37
CA LYS A 34 27.09 9.74 11.10
C LYS A 34 26.52 8.33 11.11
N VAL A 35 26.53 7.69 9.95
CA VAL A 35 26.04 6.31 9.77
C VAL A 35 27.01 5.32 10.40
N SER A 36 26.50 4.45 11.27
CA SER A 36 27.23 3.29 11.79
C SER A 36 27.18 2.11 10.82
N TRP A 37 25.99 1.85 10.26
CA TRP A 37 25.80 0.87 9.19
C TRP A 37 24.57 1.24 8.36
N ILE A 38 24.55 0.80 7.11
CA ILE A 38 23.44 0.97 6.17
C ILE A 38 23.26 -0.34 5.40
N ARG A 39 22.01 -0.70 5.08
CA ARG A 39 21.70 -1.87 4.25
C ARG A 39 20.47 -1.60 3.37
N PRO A 40 20.42 -2.14 2.14
CA PRO A 40 19.26 -2.00 1.29
C PRO A 40 18.03 -2.69 1.90
N LEU A 41 16.86 -2.12 1.65
CA LEU A 41 15.55 -2.73 1.90
C LEU A 41 14.86 -3.03 0.56
N PRO A 42 14.01 -4.07 0.49
CA PRO A 42 13.18 -4.31 -0.68
C PRO A 42 12.35 -3.08 -1.04
N SER A 43 12.24 -2.79 -2.32
CA SER A 43 11.45 -1.67 -2.85
C SER A 43 11.08 -1.92 -4.30
N TYR A 44 9.95 -1.36 -4.73
CA TYR A 44 9.44 -1.48 -6.09
C TYR A 44 9.99 -0.36 -6.99
N ASP A 45 9.38 0.84 -6.97
CA ASP A 45 9.80 1.99 -7.79
C ASP A 45 10.88 2.86 -7.12
N ASP A 46 10.84 2.96 -5.78
CA ASP A 46 11.77 3.77 -4.98
C ASP A 46 13.02 2.98 -4.57
N GLN A 47 13.97 3.62 -3.89
CA GLN A 47 15.10 2.94 -3.26
C GLN A 47 15.13 3.24 -1.75
N ASN A 48 15.11 2.17 -0.95
CA ASN A 48 15.03 2.27 0.50
C ASN A 48 16.27 1.66 1.16
N PHE A 49 16.78 2.31 2.21
CA PHE A 49 17.84 1.76 3.05
C PHE A 49 17.47 1.82 4.52
N HIS A 50 17.77 0.76 5.26
CA HIS A 50 17.77 0.79 6.71
C HIS A 50 19.13 1.35 7.17
N VAL A 51 19.10 2.46 7.89
CA VAL A 51 20.25 3.22 8.37
C VAL A 51 20.29 3.18 9.90
N CYS A 52 21.43 2.81 10.49
CA CYS A 52 21.69 3.05 11.90
C CYS A 52 22.75 4.13 12.06
N VAL A 53 22.55 5.04 13.00
CA VAL A 53 23.44 6.19 13.22
C VAL A 53 24.17 6.06 14.56
N SER A 54 25.39 6.60 14.60
CA SER A 54 26.21 6.60 15.83
C SER A 54 25.71 7.67 16.79
N ARG A 55 25.42 7.30 18.05
CA ARG A 55 25.11 8.28 19.11
C ARG A 55 26.34 9.13 19.42
N ASN A 56 26.19 10.46 19.39
CA ASN A 56 27.12 11.35 20.07
C ASN A 56 26.80 11.33 21.58
N LYS A 57 27.82 11.12 22.42
CA LYS A 57 27.68 11.23 23.89
C LYS A 57 27.18 12.65 24.24
N GLY A 58 25.90 12.78 24.58
CA GLY A 58 25.27 14.05 24.96
C GLY A 58 24.07 14.49 24.09
N ALA A 59 23.72 13.76 23.03
CA ALA A 59 22.50 14.02 22.28
C ALA A 59 21.25 13.53 23.05
N ALA A 60 20.15 14.28 22.97
CA ALA A 60 18.86 13.91 23.56
C ALA A 60 18.34 12.58 22.97
N GLU A 61 17.49 11.88 23.74
CA GLU A 61 16.87 10.62 23.32
C GLU A 61 16.16 10.76 21.97
N GLY A 62 16.63 9.98 20.99
CA GLY A 62 16.06 9.89 19.64
C GLY A 62 16.25 8.48 19.09
N ALA A 63 15.53 8.15 18.01
CA ALA A 63 15.69 6.87 17.34
C ALA A 63 17.11 6.74 16.77
N ASP A 64 17.76 5.59 16.98
CA ASP A 64 19.09 5.32 16.42
C ASP A 64 19.02 4.68 15.03
N GLU A 65 17.81 4.35 14.58
CA GLU A 65 17.51 3.64 13.35
C GLU A 65 16.49 4.41 12.50
N TYR A 66 16.76 4.48 11.20
CA TYR A 66 15.99 5.23 10.22
C TYR A 66 15.83 4.43 8.92
N VAL A 67 14.85 4.83 8.11
CA VAL A 67 14.72 4.46 6.71
C VAL A 67 15.06 5.68 5.85
N LEU A 68 16.14 5.58 5.09
CA LEU A 68 16.41 6.52 4.00
C LEU A 68 15.57 6.09 2.79
N LYS A 69 14.60 6.93 2.42
CA LYS A 69 13.76 6.73 1.23
C LYS A 69 14.16 7.72 0.15
N ILE A 70 14.62 7.17 -0.98
CA ILE A 70 14.95 7.91 -2.20
C ILE A 70 13.83 7.63 -3.20
N THR A 71 12.94 8.60 -3.39
CA THR A 71 11.79 8.46 -4.28
C THR A 71 12.23 8.51 -5.74
N ASN A 72 11.60 7.70 -6.60
CA ASN A 72 11.89 7.62 -8.03
C ASN A 72 11.87 8.99 -8.74
N SER A 73 12.56 9.09 -9.88
CA SER A 73 12.78 10.38 -10.54
C SER A 73 11.51 11.06 -11.06
N GLU A 74 10.47 10.27 -11.38
CA GLU A 74 9.20 10.77 -11.91
C GLU A 74 8.35 11.39 -10.78
N ASP A 75 8.13 10.65 -9.69
CA ASP A 75 7.38 11.18 -8.55
C ASP A 75 8.14 12.29 -7.81
N SER A 76 9.47 12.31 -7.91
CA SER A 76 10.29 13.42 -7.43
C SER A 76 9.99 14.74 -8.14
N GLN A 77 9.34 14.73 -9.31
CA GLN A 77 8.84 15.94 -9.97
C GLN A 77 7.51 16.46 -9.37
N LYS A 78 6.94 15.76 -8.39
CA LYS A 78 5.66 16.07 -7.75
C LYS A 78 5.88 16.37 -6.24
N PRO A 79 6.62 17.43 -5.88
CA PRO A 79 6.97 17.70 -4.48
C PRO A 79 5.76 17.88 -3.56
N ASP A 80 4.66 18.46 -4.05
CA ASP A 80 3.43 18.61 -3.26
C ASP A 80 2.81 17.24 -2.87
N LEU A 81 2.92 16.23 -3.73
CA LEU A 81 2.45 14.87 -3.43
C LEU A 81 3.27 14.26 -2.30
N ILE A 82 4.60 14.37 -2.38
CA ILE A 82 5.50 13.82 -1.37
C ILE A 82 5.37 14.60 -0.04
N GLU A 83 5.16 15.91 -0.09
CA GLU A 83 4.84 16.74 1.08
C GLU A 83 3.54 16.24 1.73
N ALA A 84 2.46 16.07 0.96
CA ALA A 84 1.17 15.61 1.49
C ALA A 84 1.28 14.25 2.19
N GLN A 85 1.99 13.30 1.56
CA GLN A 85 2.26 11.97 2.14
C GLN A 85 3.05 12.08 3.45
N THR A 86 4.15 12.84 3.44
CA THR A 86 5.02 12.99 4.61
C THR A 86 4.31 13.71 5.77
N ARG A 87 3.47 14.71 5.45
CA ARG A 87 2.63 15.42 6.43
C ARG A 87 1.52 14.53 6.99
N ALA A 88 0.93 13.67 6.18
CA ALA A 88 -0.04 12.69 6.66
C ALA A 88 0.60 11.74 7.67
N MET A 89 1.80 11.24 7.40
CA MET A 89 2.55 10.41 8.36
C MET A 89 2.80 11.12 9.69
N MET A 90 3.27 12.38 9.64
CA MET A 90 3.46 13.21 10.83
C MET A 90 2.17 13.41 11.62
N PHE A 91 1.08 13.74 10.92
CA PHE A 91 -0.24 13.93 11.53
C PHE A 91 -0.73 12.65 12.22
N LEU A 92 -0.61 11.51 11.54
CA LEU A 92 -1.03 10.21 12.08
C LEU A 92 -0.20 9.81 13.31
N SER A 93 1.11 10.03 13.27
CA SER A 93 1.97 9.81 14.43
C SER A 93 1.53 10.67 15.63
N ALA A 94 1.19 11.94 15.40
CA ALA A 94 0.68 12.84 16.44
C ALA A 94 -0.70 12.42 16.99
N GLU A 95 -1.55 11.80 16.17
CA GLU A 95 -2.83 11.21 16.60
C GLU A 95 -2.67 9.82 17.26
N GLY A 96 -1.43 9.33 17.43
CA GLY A 96 -1.13 8.08 18.13
C GLY A 96 -1.15 6.83 17.25
N PHE A 97 -1.19 6.99 15.92
CA PHE A 97 -0.98 5.87 15.01
C PHE A 97 0.51 5.48 14.97
N PRO A 98 0.82 4.19 14.77
CA PRO A 98 2.20 3.74 14.63
C PRO A 98 2.71 4.05 13.20
N SER A 99 2.95 5.32 12.91
CA SER A 99 3.49 5.80 11.63
C SER A 99 4.86 6.44 11.85
N ALA A 100 5.72 6.36 10.83
CA ALA A 100 7.06 6.92 10.89
C ALA A 100 7.03 8.46 10.82
N THR A 101 7.96 9.11 11.50
CA THR A 101 8.13 10.56 11.45
C THR A 101 9.40 10.93 10.69
N PRO A 102 9.42 12.02 9.90
CA PRO A 102 10.61 12.47 9.22
C PRO A 102 11.63 13.06 10.19
N TYR A 103 12.90 12.75 9.96
CA TYR A 103 14.03 13.46 10.53
C TYR A 103 14.36 14.66 9.64
N PHE A 104 14.49 15.84 10.24
CA PHE A 104 14.70 17.08 9.50
C PHE A 104 16.08 17.14 8.85
N THR A 105 16.16 17.74 7.66
CA THR A 105 17.42 18.09 7.02
C THR A 105 18.16 19.15 7.86
N LYS A 106 19.45 19.38 7.56
CA LYS A 106 20.24 20.45 8.21
C LYS A 106 19.60 21.84 8.08
N ASP A 107 18.85 22.05 7.00
CA ASP A 107 18.13 23.30 6.72
C ASP A 107 16.73 23.34 7.34
N GLY A 108 16.34 22.32 8.12
CA GLY A 108 15.06 22.26 8.83
C GLY A 108 13.87 21.77 8.00
N ASN A 109 14.11 21.23 6.79
CA ASN A 109 13.04 20.72 5.93
C ASN A 109 12.75 19.23 6.21
N ILE A 110 11.57 18.73 5.83
CA ILE A 110 11.20 17.30 6.00
C ILE A 110 11.69 16.41 4.84
N MET A 111 12.19 17.02 3.77
CA MET A 111 12.69 16.35 2.56
C MET A 111 13.68 17.24 1.82
N SER A 112 14.52 16.64 0.97
CA SER A 112 15.48 17.35 0.12
C SER A 112 15.46 16.81 -1.30
N LEU A 113 15.56 17.68 -2.31
CA LEU A 113 15.67 17.27 -3.71
C LEU A 113 17.15 17.20 -4.10
N GLU A 114 17.66 15.99 -4.29
CA GLU A 114 19.08 15.72 -4.45
C GLU A 114 19.39 15.26 -5.88
N PRO A 115 20.49 15.74 -6.49
CA PRO A 115 20.89 15.28 -7.82
C PRO A 115 21.44 13.86 -7.77
N ASP A 116 21.24 13.13 -8.86
CA ASP A 116 21.96 11.90 -9.16
C ASP A 116 23.46 12.19 -9.37
N THR A 117 24.32 11.26 -8.96
CA THR A 117 25.75 11.27 -9.27
C THR A 117 26.03 10.70 -10.67
N GLY A 118 25.06 10.02 -11.28
CA GLY A 118 25.14 9.39 -12.59
C GLY A 118 24.84 10.31 -13.81
N PRO A 119 25.08 9.79 -15.04
CA PRO A 119 24.76 10.50 -16.27
C PRO A 119 23.25 10.64 -16.45
N GLY A 120 22.75 11.88 -16.57
CA GLY A 120 21.33 12.16 -16.84
C GLY A 120 20.72 13.32 -16.05
N ASN A 121 21.45 13.89 -15.08
CA ASN A 121 21.00 15.05 -14.27
C ASN A 121 19.60 14.84 -13.63
N LYS A 122 19.26 13.59 -13.31
CA LYS A 122 18.02 13.25 -12.60
C LYS A 122 18.10 13.81 -11.19
N LYS A 123 16.94 14.10 -10.62
CA LYS A 123 16.81 14.53 -9.23
C LYS A 123 15.84 13.62 -8.51
N TYR A 124 16.17 13.32 -7.27
CA TYR A 124 15.44 12.40 -6.42
C TYR A 124 15.05 13.11 -5.13
N MET A 125 13.79 12.97 -4.73
CA MET A 125 13.33 13.46 -3.45
C MET A 125 13.76 12.47 -2.37
N VAL A 126 14.47 12.98 -1.37
CA VAL A 126 15.08 12.19 -0.30
C VAL A 126 14.41 12.55 1.02
N ARG A 127 14.02 11.50 1.77
CA ARG A 127 13.47 11.59 3.12
C ARG A 127 14.21 10.62 4.03
N LEU A 128 14.41 11.03 5.28
CA LEU A 128 14.87 10.13 6.33
C LEU A 128 13.74 9.98 7.34
N LEU A 129 13.27 8.75 7.54
CA LEU A 129 12.08 8.44 8.35
C LEU A 129 12.50 7.60 9.54
N THR A 130 11.90 7.75 10.71
CA THR A 130 12.16 6.85 11.86
C THR A 130 11.86 5.40 11.49
N TYR A 131 12.75 4.48 11.84
CA TYR A 131 12.50 3.06 11.64
C TYR A 131 11.40 2.56 12.58
N LEU A 132 10.42 1.83 12.05
CA LEU A 132 9.37 1.20 12.85
C LEU A 132 9.74 -0.27 13.08
N PRO A 133 9.90 -0.72 14.33
CA PRO A 133 10.09 -2.13 14.63
C PRO A 133 8.78 -2.91 14.40
N GLY A 134 8.93 -4.20 14.14
CA GLY A 134 7.79 -5.12 14.04
C GLY A 134 7.99 -6.16 12.95
N THR A 135 7.04 -7.09 12.89
CA THR A 135 7.02 -8.16 11.88
C THR A 135 5.91 -7.86 10.87
N PRO A 136 6.18 -7.83 9.56
CA PRO A 136 5.11 -7.71 8.56
C PRO A 136 4.06 -8.83 8.71
N VAL A 137 2.79 -8.51 8.47
CA VAL A 137 1.70 -9.50 8.50
C VAL A 137 1.98 -10.68 7.56
N ALA A 138 2.63 -10.44 6.42
CA ALA A 138 3.09 -11.44 5.45
C ALA A 138 4.04 -12.52 6.03
N LYS A 139 4.53 -12.33 7.26
CA LYS A 139 5.49 -13.24 7.92
C LYS A 139 4.92 -13.94 9.14
N ILE A 140 3.64 -13.78 9.42
CA ILE A 140 2.96 -14.44 10.54
C ILE A 140 1.85 -15.37 10.06
N ALA A 141 1.53 -16.37 10.86
CA ALA A 141 0.28 -17.10 10.67
C ALA A 141 -0.89 -16.19 11.07
N THR A 142 -1.65 -15.73 10.09
CA THR A 142 -2.81 -14.87 10.31
C THR A 142 -3.91 -15.61 11.07
N ASN A 143 -4.61 -14.89 11.94
CA ASN A 143 -5.75 -15.39 12.70
C ASN A 143 -6.90 -14.37 12.67
N THR A 144 -8.08 -14.78 13.10
CA THR A 144 -9.29 -13.93 13.03
C THR A 144 -9.17 -12.64 13.85
N GLN A 145 -8.33 -12.61 14.88
CA GLN A 145 -8.08 -11.41 15.69
C GLN A 145 -7.28 -10.37 14.91
N ILE A 146 -6.17 -10.74 14.26
CA ILE A 146 -5.40 -9.77 13.46
C ILE A 146 -6.18 -9.31 12.22
N LEU A 147 -6.98 -10.19 11.60
CA LEU A 147 -7.85 -9.80 10.49
C LEU A 147 -8.85 -8.70 10.89
N TYR A 148 -9.47 -8.86 12.06
CA TYR A 148 -10.36 -7.84 12.63
C TYR A 148 -9.61 -6.54 12.92
N GLU A 149 -8.43 -6.61 13.56
CA GLU A 149 -7.63 -5.41 13.86
C GLU A 149 -7.16 -4.67 12.60
N VAL A 150 -6.83 -5.37 11.51
CA VAL A 150 -6.48 -4.76 10.22
C VAL A 150 -7.67 -3.99 9.64
N GLY A 151 -8.87 -4.57 9.66
CA GLY A 151 -10.08 -3.88 9.19
C GLY A 151 -10.38 -2.63 10.03
N LYS A 152 -10.27 -2.76 11.36
CA LYS A 152 -10.46 -1.64 12.29
C LYS A 152 -9.42 -0.55 12.10
N LEU A 153 -8.15 -0.92 11.86
CA LEU A 153 -7.07 0.00 11.52
C LEU A 153 -7.41 0.81 10.28
N ALA A 154 -7.80 0.14 9.18
CA ALA A 154 -8.14 0.79 7.92
C ALA A 154 -9.25 1.85 8.09
N ALA A 155 -10.36 1.49 8.75
CA ALA A 155 -11.43 2.44 9.01
C ALA A 155 -11.01 3.61 9.93
N THR A 156 -10.23 3.32 10.97
CA THR A 156 -9.77 4.36 11.91
C THR A 156 -8.81 5.34 11.23
N LEU A 157 -7.93 4.82 10.38
CA LEU A 157 -6.98 5.58 9.58
C LEU A 157 -7.68 6.52 8.60
N ASP A 158 -8.56 5.97 7.75
CA ASP A 158 -9.29 6.76 6.75
C ASP A 158 -10.16 7.83 7.41
N LYS A 159 -10.79 7.50 8.56
CA LYS A 159 -11.58 8.46 9.34
C LYS A 159 -10.72 9.61 9.86
N ALA A 160 -9.56 9.30 10.46
CA ALA A 160 -8.66 10.32 10.98
C ALA A 160 -8.13 11.24 9.87
N LEU A 161 -7.71 10.67 8.74
CA LEU A 161 -7.26 11.44 7.58
C LEU A 161 -8.38 12.31 7.01
N SER A 162 -9.60 11.79 6.89
CA SER A 162 -10.69 12.53 6.26
C SER A 162 -11.29 13.62 7.15
N GLU A 163 -11.39 13.38 8.46
CA GLU A 163 -12.05 14.30 9.39
C GLU A 163 -11.11 15.36 9.99
N LYS A 164 -9.79 15.09 10.06
CA LYS A 164 -8.86 15.92 10.84
C LYS A 164 -7.60 16.35 10.09
N PHE A 165 -7.18 15.65 9.03
CA PHE A 165 -5.98 16.01 8.30
C PHE A 165 -6.27 17.14 7.30
N HIS A 166 -5.75 18.33 7.60
CA HIS A 166 -5.85 19.49 6.73
C HIS A 166 -4.46 20.01 6.38
N HIS A 167 -4.12 20.02 5.09
CA HIS A 167 -2.87 20.57 4.60
C HIS A 167 -3.03 21.13 3.18
N PRO A 168 -2.39 22.26 2.81
CA PRO A 168 -2.52 22.86 1.47
C PRO A 168 -2.19 21.90 0.32
N SER A 169 -1.23 21.00 0.54
CA SER A 169 -0.82 20.02 -0.47
C SER A 169 -1.77 18.84 -0.63
N VAL A 170 -2.78 18.64 0.25
CA VAL A 170 -3.71 17.49 0.15
C VAL A 170 -4.38 17.37 -1.22
N LYS A 171 -4.60 18.49 -1.93
CA LYS A 171 -5.13 18.49 -3.30
C LYS A 171 -4.29 17.66 -4.30
N SER A 172 -2.99 17.46 -4.06
CA SER A 172 -2.14 16.64 -4.91
C SER A 172 -2.44 15.14 -4.82
N LEU A 173 -3.24 14.71 -3.83
CA LEU A 173 -3.75 13.34 -3.71
C LEU A 173 -4.83 13.02 -4.76
N HIS A 174 -5.32 14.02 -5.52
CA HIS A 174 -6.10 13.79 -6.73
C HIS A 174 -5.16 13.42 -7.89
N ARG A 175 -4.78 12.14 -7.98
CA ARG A 175 -3.73 11.66 -8.89
C ARG A 175 -4.24 11.24 -10.28
N GLY A 176 -5.47 11.57 -10.65
CA GLY A 176 -6.04 11.29 -11.98
C GLY A 176 -6.00 9.80 -12.33
N GLN A 177 -5.24 9.44 -13.38
CA GLN A 177 -5.08 8.07 -13.89
C GLN A 177 -4.06 7.22 -13.10
N PHE A 178 -3.90 7.46 -11.80
CA PHE A 178 -3.03 6.67 -10.95
C PHE A 178 -3.54 5.22 -10.85
N ILE A 179 -2.78 4.28 -11.42
CA ILE A 179 -3.22 2.91 -11.68
C ILE A 179 -3.64 2.14 -10.42
N TRP A 180 -3.08 2.49 -9.26
CA TRP A 180 -3.37 1.84 -7.98
C TRP A 180 -4.61 2.38 -7.27
N ASN A 181 -5.17 3.50 -7.72
CA ASN A 181 -6.48 3.93 -7.24
C ASN A 181 -7.56 2.98 -7.78
N LEU A 182 -8.42 2.44 -6.92
CA LEU A 182 -9.42 1.44 -7.32
C LEU A 182 -10.44 1.96 -8.33
N ALA A 183 -10.70 3.27 -8.41
CA ALA A 183 -11.54 3.83 -9.46
C ALA A 183 -10.95 3.63 -10.87
N ASN A 184 -9.64 3.36 -10.95
CA ASN A 184 -8.89 3.20 -12.20
C ASN A 184 -8.69 1.74 -12.62
N VAL A 185 -9.38 0.78 -12.02
CA VAL A 185 -9.42 -0.63 -12.51
C VAL A 185 -9.68 -0.73 -14.02
N PRO A 186 -10.54 0.11 -14.65
CA PRO A 186 -10.70 0.09 -16.11
C PRO A 186 -9.43 0.35 -16.93
N LEU A 187 -8.42 1.02 -16.39
CA LEU A 187 -7.14 1.25 -17.08
C LEU A 187 -6.37 -0.06 -17.33
N LEU A 188 -6.71 -1.15 -16.62
CA LEU A 188 -6.05 -2.44 -16.82
C LEU A 188 -6.21 -3.01 -18.24
N ASP A 189 -7.20 -2.55 -19.01
CA ASP A 189 -7.36 -2.90 -20.43
C ASP A 189 -6.08 -2.68 -21.25
N GLN A 190 -5.28 -1.67 -20.91
CA GLN A 190 -4.03 -1.39 -21.61
C GLN A 190 -2.90 -2.37 -21.28
N TYR A 191 -3.05 -3.17 -20.22
CA TYR A 191 -2.03 -4.09 -19.71
C TYR A 191 -2.40 -5.58 -19.82
N ILE A 192 -3.66 -5.91 -20.13
CA ILE A 192 -4.13 -7.31 -20.20
C ILE A 192 -3.34 -8.18 -21.19
N TYR A 193 -2.66 -7.56 -22.16
CA TYR A 193 -1.80 -8.27 -23.11
C TYR A 193 -0.68 -9.04 -22.41
N ALA A 194 -0.23 -8.57 -21.24
CA ALA A 194 0.84 -9.19 -20.46
C ALA A 194 0.48 -10.60 -19.97
N LEU A 195 -0.81 -10.92 -19.89
CA LEU A 195 -1.28 -12.24 -19.47
C LEU A 195 -1.24 -13.28 -20.61
N GLY A 196 -1.03 -12.88 -21.86
CA GLY A 196 -1.21 -13.78 -23.01
C GLY A 196 -2.67 -14.20 -23.21
N GLN A 197 -2.93 -15.36 -23.82
CA GLN A 197 -4.29 -15.87 -24.01
C GLN A 197 -4.54 -17.08 -23.11
N ASN A 198 -5.26 -16.88 -22.00
CA ASN A 198 -5.60 -17.92 -21.04
C ASN A 198 -6.84 -17.55 -20.21
N LYS A 199 -7.28 -18.49 -19.37
CA LYS A 199 -8.43 -18.33 -18.45
C LYS A 199 -8.29 -17.16 -17.47
N TYR A 200 -7.06 -16.78 -17.09
CA TYR A 200 -6.83 -15.66 -16.16
C TYR A 200 -7.18 -14.33 -16.83
N ARG A 201 -6.78 -14.16 -18.09
CA ARG A 201 -7.15 -13.01 -18.90
C ARG A 201 -8.67 -12.89 -19.06
N GLU A 202 -9.36 -13.99 -19.33
CA GLU A 202 -10.82 -14.00 -19.48
C GLU A 202 -11.52 -13.52 -18.20
N VAL A 203 -11.07 -13.97 -17.03
CA VAL A 203 -11.61 -13.52 -15.74
C VAL A 203 -11.31 -12.05 -15.49
N VAL A 204 -10.08 -11.59 -15.73
CA VAL A 204 -9.73 -10.16 -15.57
C VAL A 204 -10.56 -9.27 -16.50
N GLN A 205 -10.75 -9.66 -17.77
CA GLN A 205 -11.61 -8.92 -18.70
C GLN A 205 -13.05 -8.83 -18.20
N ARG A 206 -13.58 -9.93 -17.64
CA ARG A 206 -14.90 -9.93 -17.02
C ARG A 206 -14.95 -9.00 -15.80
N VAL A 207 -13.94 -9.01 -14.93
CA VAL A 207 -13.84 -8.07 -13.80
C VAL A 207 -13.89 -6.64 -14.30
N ILE A 208 -13.08 -6.29 -15.29
CA ILE A 208 -13.02 -4.92 -15.84
C ILE A 208 -14.39 -4.50 -16.40
N GLU A 209 -15.06 -5.36 -17.16
CA GLU A 209 -16.37 -5.07 -17.73
C GLU A 209 -17.45 -4.89 -16.66
N GLN A 210 -17.50 -5.79 -15.67
CA GLN A 210 -18.42 -5.66 -14.54
C GLN A 210 -18.12 -4.40 -13.71
N PHE A 211 -16.85 -4.07 -13.50
CA PHE A 211 -16.45 -2.86 -12.77
C PHE A 211 -16.95 -1.60 -13.47
N LYS A 212 -16.80 -1.52 -14.80
CA LYS A 212 -17.32 -0.42 -15.63
C LYS A 212 -18.84 -0.32 -15.57
N GLY A 213 -19.55 -1.44 -15.62
CA GLY A 213 -21.01 -1.47 -15.63
C GLY A 213 -21.66 -1.26 -14.26
N GLU A 214 -21.01 -1.72 -13.19
CA GLU A 214 -21.67 -1.87 -11.88
C GLU A 214 -21.06 -0.99 -10.78
N VAL A 215 -19.77 -0.67 -10.85
CA VAL A 215 -19.07 0.12 -9.82
C VAL A 215 -18.91 1.58 -10.25
N ILE A 216 -18.38 1.84 -11.44
CA ILE A 216 -18.14 3.22 -11.93
C ILE A 216 -19.40 4.11 -11.84
N PRO A 217 -20.60 3.65 -12.26
CA PRO A 217 -21.81 4.49 -12.19
C PRO A 217 -22.26 4.81 -10.77
N LYS A 218 -21.80 4.04 -9.77
CA LYS A 218 -22.17 4.19 -8.35
C LYS A 218 -21.14 4.96 -7.53
N LEU A 219 -19.98 5.33 -8.11
CA LEU A 219 -18.93 6.02 -7.34
C LEU A 219 -19.44 7.33 -6.69
N SER A 220 -20.36 8.05 -7.34
CA SER A 220 -20.95 9.27 -6.78
C SER A 220 -21.83 9.03 -5.54
N SER A 221 -22.29 7.79 -5.29
CA SER A 221 -23.03 7.43 -4.08
C SER A 221 -22.12 6.91 -2.96
N PHE A 222 -20.84 6.63 -3.24
CA PHE A 222 -19.89 6.21 -2.22
C PHE A 222 -19.37 7.40 -1.43
N ARG A 223 -19.00 7.17 -0.17
CA ARG A 223 -18.45 8.22 0.69
C ARG A 223 -16.96 8.38 0.41
N ALA A 224 -16.60 9.56 -0.09
CA ALA A 224 -15.22 9.90 -0.42
C ALA A 224 -14.35 10.03 0.85
N CYS A 225 -13.08 9.67 0.73
CA CYS A 225 -12.10 9.78 1.81
C CYS A 225 -10.67 9.89 1.24
N ILE A 226 -9.70 10.18 2.12
CA ILE A 226 -8.28 10.02 1.78
C ILE A 226 -7.89 8.59 2.17
N ASN A 227 -7.47 7.79 1.19
CA ASN A 227 -6.99 6.44 1.40
C ASN A 227 -5.48 6.42 1.59
N HIS A 228 -5.00 5.49 2.41
CA HIS A 228 -3.62 5.02 2.34
C HIS A 228 -3.36 4.38 0.97
N GLY A 229 -4.31 3.57 0.49
CA GLY A 229 -4.34 3.00 -0.85
C GLY A 229 -3.44 1.78 -1.05
N ASP A 230 -2.77 1.32 0.00
CA ASP A 230 -1.82 0.18 -0.04
C ASP A 230 -1.59 -0.45 1.34
N LEU A 231 -2.66 -0.60 2.14
CA LEU A 231 -2.63 -1.38 3.37
C LEU A 231 -2.52 -2.89 3.06
N ASN A 232 -1.36 -3.30 2.56
CA ASN A 232 -1.02 -4.67 2.25
C ASN A 232 -0.31 -5.39 3.42
N ASP A 233 -0.18 -6.69 3.28
CA ASP A 233 0.43 -7.63 4.23
C ASP A 233 1.92 -7.34 4.53
N HIS A 234 2.63 -6.67 3.63
CA HIS A 234 4.00 -6.22 3.86
C HIS A 234 4.11 -4.86 4.55
N ASN A 235 3.09 -4.00 4.38
CA ASN A 235 3.07 -2.63 4.89
C ASN A 235 2.43 -2.48 6.27
N ILE A 236 1.80 -3.54 6.78
CA ILE A 236 1.29 -3.59 8.15
C ILE A 236 2.28 -4.40 9.00
N LEU A 237 2.87 -3.74 9.99
CA LEU A 237 3.71 -4.40 10.99
C LEU A 237 2.91 -4.74 12.23
N VAL A 238 3.25 -5.87 12.84
CA VAL A 238 2.69 -6.34 14.10
C VAL A 238 3.77 -6.72 15.09
N ASP A 239 3.44 -6.57 16.37
CA ASP A 239 4.16 -7.17 17.49
C ASP A 239 3.31 -8.25 18.13
N SER A 240 3.94 -9.32 18.58
CA SER A 240 3.28 -10.33 19.42
C SER A 240 3.11 -9.76 20.82
N SER A 241 1.88 -9.48 21.22
CA SER A 241 1.54 -9.02 22.57
C SER A 241 1.36 -10.17 23.56
N SER A 242 1.35 -11.43 23.08
CA SER A 242 1.17 -12.63 23.89
C SER A 242 2.45 -13.48 23.94
N ALA A 243 2.71 -14.06 25.11
CA ALA A 243 3.76 -15.08 25.30
C ALA A 243 3.33 -16.49 24.86
N SER A 244 2.05 -16.68 24.47
CA SER A 244 1.54 -17.98 24.01
C SER A 244 1.89 -18.21 22.54
N LEU A 245 2.62 -19.29 22.28
CA LEU A 245 2.95 -19.76 20.93
C LEU A 245 1.76 -20.43 20.22
N GLU A 246 0.77 -20.90 20.97
CA GLU A 246 -0.38 -21.62 20.40
C GLU A 246 -1.50 -20.69 19.92
N ASN A 247 -1.64 -19.52 20.56
CA ASN A 247 -2.60 -18.48 20.19
C ASN A 247 -1.96 -17.10 20.35
N PRO A 248 -1.08 -16.70 19.42
CA PRO A 248 -0.45 -15.40 19.47
C PRO A 248 -1.52 -14.31 19.30
N GLN A 249 -1.45 -13.29 20.15
CA GLN A 249 -2.19 -12.06 19.95
C GLN A 249 -1.25 -11.07 19.29
N TYR A 250 -1.72 -10.44 18.23
CA TYR A 250 -0.95 -9.46 17.49
C TYR A 250 -1.56 -8.08 17.69
N ARG A 251 -0.70 -7.09 17.84
CA ARG A 251 -1.08 -5.69 17.83
C ARG A 251 -0.34 -5.00 16.71
N VAL A 252 -1.05 -4.18 15.94
CA VAL A 252 -0.42 -3.37 14.89
C VAL A 252 0.60 -2.43 15.54
N SER A 253 1.85 -2.54 15.09
CA SER A 253 3.00 -1.79 15.58
C SER A 253 3.61 -0.87 14.52
N GLY A 254 3.14 -0.92 13.27
CA GLY A 254 3.63 -0.05 12.20
C GLY A 254 2.70 -0.01 10.99
N ILE A 255 2.58 1.17 10.39
CA ILE A 255 1.99 1.41 9.08
C ILE A 255 3.09 1.98 8.20
N LEU A 256 3.43 1.25 7.14
CA LEU A 256 4.50 1.60 6.21
C LEU A 256 3.92 2.08 4.88
N ASP A 257 4.77 2.81 4.16
CA ASP A 257 4.60 3.21 2.77
C ASP A 257 3.32 3.96 2.37
N PHE A 258 3.37 5.28 2.54
CA PHE A 258 2.31 6.20 2.13
C PHE A 258 2.43 6.66 0.66
N SER A 259 3.28 6.02 -0.16
CA SER A 259 3.49 6.44 -1.56
C SER A 259 2.24 6.32 -2.44
N ASP A 260 1.29 5.46 -2.07
CA ASP A 260 0.07 5.18 -2.84
C ASP A 260 -1.15 6.01 -2.41
N MET A 261 -0.97 6.90 -1.43
CA MET A 261 -2.05 7.77 -0.95
C MET A 261 -2.74 8.48 -2.11
N SER A 262 -4.06 8.47 -2.07
CA SER A 262 -4.90 9.18 -3.03
C SER A 262 -6.30 9.43 -2.47
N TYR A 263 -7.04 10.35 -3.10
CA TYR A 263 -8.46 10.47 -2.85
C TYR A 263 -9.21 9.28 -3.45
N GLY A 264 -10.01 8.61 -2.63
CA GLY A 264 -10.86 7.51 -3.03
C GLY A 264 -12.11 7.46 -2.16
N TYR A 265 -12.50 6.27 -1.72
CA TYR A 265 -13.73 6.03 -0.96
C TYR A 265 -13.46 5.06 0.19
N TYR A 266 -14.22 5.15 1.28
CA TYR A 266 -13.98 4.29 2.44
C TYR A 266 -14.02 2.79 2.09
N VAL A 267 -14.91 2.42 1.18
CA VAL A 267 -15.02 1.04 0.70
C VAL A 267 -13.79 0.56 -0.10
N PHE A 268 -12.96 1.48 -0.61
CA PHE A 268 -11.74 1.12 -1.34
C PHE A 268 -10.68 0.55 -0.41
N GLU A 269 -10.42 1.20 0.73
CA GLU A 269 -9.38 0.73 1.67
C GLU A 269 -9.71 -0.64 2.24
N VAL A 270 -10.98 -0.87 2.63
CA VAL A 270 -11.39 -2.20 3.12
C VAL A 270 -11.28 -3.27 2.04
N ALA A 271 -11.60 -2.95 0.78
CA ALA A 271 -11.42 -3.91 -0.32
C ALA A 271 -9.94 -4.24 -0.56
N ILE A 272 -9.05 -3.25 -0.45
CA ILE A 272 -7.61 -3.44 -0.56
C ILE A 272 -7.10 -4.33 0.57
N ALA A 273 -7.45 -4.00 1.82
CA ALA A 273 -7.06 -4.77 2.99
C ALA A 273 -7.58 -6.22 2.92
N ILE A 274 -8.85 -6.42 2.53
CA ILE A 274 -9.41 -7.77 2.33
C ILE A 274 -8.56 -8.55 1.33
N MET A 275 -8.28 -7.99 0.16
CA MET A 275 -7.52 -8.67 -0.89
C MET A 275 -6.18 -9.19 -0.37
N TYR A 276 -5.37 -8.33 0.26
CA TYR A 276 -4.05 -8.73 0.75
C TYR A 276 -4.12 -9.70 1.93
N MET A 277 -5.10 -9.55 2.83
CA MET A 277 -5.29 -10.53 3.90
C MET A 277 -5.74 -11.90 3.37
N MET A 278 -6.42 -11.94 2.21
CA MET A 278 -6.74 -13.21 1.53
C MET A 278 -5.50 -13.92 1.00
N ILE A 279 -4.45 -13.20 0.58
CA ILE A 279 -3.19 -13.78 0.06
C ILE A 279 -2.49 -14.62 1.12
N GLU A 280 -2.52 -14.15 2.37
CA GLU A 280 -1.82 -14.76 3.51
C GLU A 280 -2.63 -15.86 4.23
N SER A 281 -3.91 -16.03 3.90
CA SER A 281 -4.79 -16.96 4.61
C SER A 281 -4.88 -18.32 3.91
N PRO A 282 -4.78 -19.45 4.67
CA PRO A 282 -5.09 -20.77 4.12
C PRO A 282 -6.58 -20.94 3.79
N ASP A 283 -7.46 -20.16 4.43
CA ASP A 283 -8.89 -20.07 4.14
C ASP A 283 -9.25 -18.65 3.65
N PRO A 284 -8.94 -18.32 2.40
CA PRO A 284 -9.03 -16.96 1.88
C PRO A 284 -10.47 -16.43 1.83
N LEU A 285 -11.47 -17.28 1.58
CA LEU A 285 -12.85 -16.80 1.39
C LEU A 285 -13.51 -16.38 2.72
N SER A 286 -13.07 -16.87 3.88
CA SER A 286 -13.60 -16.42 5.17
C SER A 286 -13.00 -15.09 5.64
N VAL A 287 -11.81 -14.72 5.14
CA VAL A 287 -11.07 -13.52 5.54
C VAL A 287 -11.90 -12.25 5.45
N GLY A 288 -12.61 -12.07 4.33
CA GLY A 288 -13.32 -10.83 4.03
C GLY A 288 -14.32 -10.46 5.12
N GLY A 289 -14.97 -11.44 5.75
CA GLY A 289 -15.91 -11.20 6.83
C GLY A 289 -15.26 -10.69 8.13
N HIS A 290 -14.08 -11.22 8.49
CA HIS A 290 -13.35 -10.79 9.69
C HIS A 290 -12.80 -9.37 9.54
N VAL A 291 -12.21 -9.05 8.38
CA VAL A 291 -11.72 -7.71 8.08
C VAL A 291 -12.88 -6.71 7.98
N LEU A 292 -13.96 -7.07 7.29
CA LEU A 292 -15.15 -6.23 7.20
C LEU A 292 -15.77 -5.96 8.58
N ALA A 293 -15.83 -6.96 9.47
CA ALA A 293 -16.29 -6.78 10.85
C ALA A 293 -15.47 -5.72 11.61
N GLY A 294 -14.15 -5.75 11.43
CA GLY A 294 -13.24 -4.76 12.01
C GLY A 294 -13.51 -3.37 11.48
N PHE A 295 -13.64 -3.24 10.16
CA PHE A 295 -13.90 -1.97 9.49
C PHE A 295 -15.25 -1.37 9.90
N GLU A 296 -16.33 -2.15 9.82
CA GLU A 296 -17.69 -1.71 10.15
C GLU A 296 -17.89 -1.42 11.64
N SER A 297 -17.00 -1.89 12.52
CA SER A 297 -16.99 -1.50 13.94
C SER A 297 -16.67 -0.01 14.18
N VAL A 298 -16.08 0.65 13.18
CA VAL A 298 -15.71 2.07 13.21
C VAL A 298 -16.51 2.84 12.16
N LEU A 299 -16.60 2.32 10.93
CA LEU A 299 -17.29 2.93 9.80
C LEU A 299 -18.19 1.88 9.11
N PRO A 300 -19.47 1.76 9.51
CA PRO A 300 -20.43 0.93 8.80
C PRO A 300 -20.51 1.34 7.33
N LEU A 301 -20.49 0.38 6.39
CA LEU A 301 -20.64 0.65 4.97
C LEU A 301 -22.11 0.96 4.63
N THR A 302 -22.34 1.77 3.60
CA THR A 302 -23.70 1.90 3.03
C THR A 302 -24.06 0.64 2.23
N GLU A 303 -25.34 0.48 1.88
CA GLU A 303 -25.77 -0.65 1.06
C GLU A 303 -25.09 -0.66 -0.32
N GLU A 304 -24.89 0.51 -0.92
CA GLU A 304 -24.22 0.67 -2.21
C GLU A 304 -22.74 0.33 -2.14
N GLU A 305 -22.05 0.79 -1.10
CA GLU A 305 -20.65 0.45 -0.84
C GLU A 305 -20.51 -1.07 -0.61
N ARG A 306 -21.34 -1.62 0.27
CA ARG A 306 -21.32 -3.03 0.64
C ARG A 306 -21.62 -3.93 -0.57
N GLY A 307 -22.58 -3.55 -1.41
CA GLY A 307 -22.93 -4.26 -2.64
C GLY A 307 -21.89 -4.18 -3.76
N ALA A 308 -20.87 -3.33 -3.64
CA ALA A 308 -19.75 -3.25 -4.58
C ALA A 308 -18.50 -4.03 -4.12
N LEU A 309 -18.49 -4.51 -2.87
CA LEU A 309 -17.28 -5.02 -2.21
C LEU A 309 -16.64 -6.19 -2.97
N PHE A 310 -17.43 -7.14 -3.47
CA PHE A 310 -16.91 -8.26 -4.25
C PHE A 310 -16.13 -7.81 -5.49
N LEU A 311 -16.70 -6.87 -6.26
CA LEU A 311 -16.05 -6.35 -7.47
C LEU A 311 -14.85 -5.46 -7.15
N LEU A 312 -14.87 -4.73 -6.03
CA LEU A 312 -13.72 -3.95 -5.56
C LEU A 312 -12.54 -4.84 -5.17
N VAL A 313 -12.77 -5.90 -4.41
CA VAL A 313 -11.74 -6.90 -4.06
C VAL A 313 -11.21 -7.58 -5.33
N SER A 314 -12.11 -7.98 -6.23
CA SER A 314 -11.74 -8.56 -7.54
C SER A 314 -10.94 -7.58 -8.40
N GLY A 315 -11.28 -6.29 -8.34
CA GLY A 315 -10.56 -5.21 -9.01
C GLY A 315 -9.15 -5.04 -8.47
N ARG A 316 -8.97 -5.06 -7.14
CA ARG A 316 -7.62 -4.97 -6.53
C ARG A 316 -6.76 -6.20 -6.86
N PHE A 317 -7.34 -7.41 -6.83
CA PHE A 317 -6.65 -8.61 -7.34
C PHE A 317 -6.20 -8.40 -8.78
N SER A 318 -7.10 -7.93 -9.64
CA SER A 318 -6.80 -7.69 -11.05
C SER A 318 -5.69 -6.65 -11.23
N GLN A 319 -5.70 -5.55 -10.47
CA GLN A 319 -4.63 -4.55 -10.49
C GLN A 319 -3.29 -5.17 -10.12
N SER A 320 -3.21 -5.83 -8.97
CA SER A 320 -1.95 -6.42 -8.49
C SER A 320 -1.40 -7.46 -9.47
N LEU A 321 -2.24 -8.37 -9.96
CA LEU A 321 -1.81 -9.48 -10.80
C LEU A 321 -1.46 -9.07 -12.24
N VAL A 322 -2.23 -8.16 -12.84
CA VAL A 322 -1.97 -7.68 -14.20
C VAL A 322 -0.74 -6.78 -14.23
N ILE A 323 -0.62 -5.85 -13.27
CA ILE A 323 0.53 -4.95 -13.22
C ILE A 323 1.80 -5.74 -12.86
N ALA A 324 1.75 -6.72 -11.95
CA ALA A 324 2.88 -7.62 -11.72
C ALA A 324 3.33 -8.34 -13.00
N ALA A 325 2.39 -8.92 -13.76
CA ALA A 325 2.70 -9.60 -15.02
C ALA A 325 3.28 -8.64 -16.06
N HIS A 326 2.73 -7.43 -16.19
CA HIS A 326 3.25 -6.40 -17.08
C HIS A 326 4.67 -5.98 -16.69
N SER A 327 4.90 -5.69 -15.41
CA SER A 327 6.20 -5.26 -14.89
C SER A 327 7.26 -6.35 -14.99
N ALA A 328 6.89 -7.63 -14.83
CA ALA A 328 7.80 -8.75 -15.04
C ALA A 328 8.29 -8.86 -16.50
N LEU A 329 7.48 -8.43 -17.48
CA LEU A 329 7.92 -8.35 -18.89
C LEU A 329 8.93 -7.21 -19.12
N LEU A 330 8.86 -6.14 -18.34
CA LEU A 330 9.74 -4.98 -18.45
C LEU A 330 11.05 -5.17 -17.65
N TYR A 331 10.95 -5.81 -16.49
CA TYR A 331 12.04 -5.99 -15.51
C TYR A 331 12.13 -7.46 -15.09
N PRO A 332 12.52 -8.37 -16.02
CA PRO A 332 12.57 -9.81 -15.75
C PRO A 332 13.52 -10.16 -14.59
N GLU A 333 14.54 -9.35 -14.33
CA GLU A 333 15.45 -9.51 -13.19
C GLU A 333 14.76 -9.38 -11.83
N ASN A 334 13.60 -8.73 -11.76
CA ASN A 334 12.82 -8.53 -10.54
C ASN A 334 11.61 -9.47 -10.43
N GLU A 335 11.43 -10.40 -11.36
CA GLU A 335 10.22 -11.23 -11.48
C GLU A 335 9.83 -11.93 -10.17
N GLU A 336 10.80 -12.48 -9.43
CA GLU A 336 10.53 -13.18 -8.16
C GLU A 336 9.83 -12.28 -7.13
N TYR A 337 10.26 -11.02 -7.01
CA TYR A 337 9.66 -10.03 -6.11
C TYR A 337 8.29 -9.58 -6.63
N LEU A 338 8.19 -9.31 -7.92
CA LEU A 338 6.94 -8.84 -8.54
C LEU A 338 5.82 -9.87 -8.47
N MET A 339 6.18 -11.15 -8.51
CA MET A 339 5.24 -12.25 -8.56
C MET A 339 4.88 -12.81 -7.17
N ILE A 340 5.31 -12.18 -6.06
CA ILE A 340 4.98 -12.61 -4.69
C ILE A 340 3.46 -12.81 -4.53
N THR A 341 2.67 -11.78 -4.83
CA THR A 341 1.20 -11.85 -4.76
C THR A 341 0.63 -12.88 -5.74
N ALA A 342 1.24 -13.02 -6.91
CA ALA A 342 0.77 -13.93 -7.97
C ALA A 342 0.92 -15.42 -7.61
N LYS A 343 1.76 -15.77 -6.62
CA LYS A 343 1.92 -17.16 -6.14
C LYS A 343 0.60 -17.78 -5.70
N THR A 344 -0.26 -17.02 -5.03
CA THR A 344 -1.58 -17.50 -4.56
C THR A 344 -2.74 -16.68 -5.11
N GLY A 345 -2.52 -15.42 -5.50
CA GLY A 345 -3.58 -14.50 -5.92
C GLY A 345 -4.44 -15.00 -7.08
N TRP A 346 -3.85 -15.63 -8.11
CA TRP A 346 -4.64 -16.21 -9.21
C TRP A 346 -5.59 -17.30 -8.72
N LYS A 347 -5.15 -18.18 -7.81
CA LYS A 347 -5.98 -19.24 -7.24
C LYS A 347 -7.17 -18.63 -6.49
N HIS A 348 -6.94 -17.57 -5.72
CA HIS A 348 -7.98 -16.91 -4.93
C HIS A 348 -9.00 -16.17 -5.80
N LEU A 349 -8.54 -15.36 -6.76
CA LEU A 349 -9.43 -14.67 -7.70
C LEU A 349 -10.29 -15.66 -8.50
N MET A 350 -9.67 -16.72 -9.03
CA MET A 350 -10.41 -17.77 -9.75
C MET A 350 -11.43 -18.46 -8.84
N LYS A 351 -11.08 -18.71 -7.58
CA LYS A 351 -11.99 -19.35 -6.62
C LYS A 351 -13.18 -18.46 -6.26
N MET A 352 -12.96 -17.15 -6.09
CA MET A 352 -14.06 -16.20 -5.89
C MET A 352 -15.05 -16.21 -7.05
N PHE A 353 -14.55 -16.26 -8.29
CA PHE A 353 -15.40 -16.32 -9.49
C PHE A 353 -16.11 -17.67 -9.66
N GLU A 354 -15.47 -18.78 -9.28
CA GLU A 354 -16.09 -20.11 -9.29
C GLU A 354 -17.23 -20.21 -8.27
N VAL A 355 -17.03 -19.69 -7.06
CA VAL A 355 -18.04 -19.69 -5.98
C VAL A 355 -19.16 -18.69 -6.28
N GLY A 356 -18.82 -17.56 -6.91
CA GLY A 356 -19.75 -16.53 -7.31
C GLY A 356 -20.03 -15.48 -6.23
N GLN A 357 -20.36 -14.27 -6.67
CA GLN A 357 -20.53 -13.09 -5.82
C GLN A 357 -21.47 -13.34 -4.64
N ALA A 358 -22.69 -13.81 -4.89
CA ALA A 358 -23.70 -13.98 -3.84
C ALA A 358 -23.26 -14.91 -2.70
N ALA A 359 -22.51 -15.98 -3.01
CA ALA A 359 -22.04 -16.92 -2.00
C ALA A 359 -20.83 -16.38 -1.21
N VAL A 360 -19.92 -15.66 -1.88
CA VAL A 360 -18.79 -14.99 -1.22
C VAL A 360 -19.30 -13.88 -0.29
N GLU A 361 -20.16 -13.00 -0.81
CA GLU A 361 -20.76 -11.90 -0.04
C GLU A 361 -21.57 -12.40 1.14
N LYS A 362 -22.37 -13.46 0.96
CA LYS A 362 -23.07 -14.12 2.08
C LYS A 362 -22.11 -14.52 3.19
N THR A 363 -21.00 -15.18 2.84
CA THR A 363 -19.98 -15.61 3.80
C THR A 363 -19.39 -14.42 4.56
N TRP A 364 -19.04 -13.35 3.84
CA TRP A 364 -18.46 -12.15 4.45
C TRP A 364 -19.45 -11.43 5.36
N PHE A 365 -20.68 -11.23 4.89
CA PHE A 365 -21.69 -10.44 5.62
C PHE A 365 -22.23 -11.19 6.84
N GLU A 366 -22.49 -12.51 6.74
CA GLU A 366 -22.89 -13.31 7.90
C GLU A 366 -21.80 -13.35 8.97
N THR A 367 -20.53 -13.47 8.56
CA THR A 367 -19.38 -13.42 9.47
C THR A 367 -19.29 -12.05 10.16
N ALA A 368 -19.41 -10.96 9.40
CA ALA A 368 -19.36 -9.60 9.96
C ALA A 368 -20.52 -9.34 10.94
N GLU A 369 -21.73 -9.78 10.62
CA GLU A 369 -22.89 -9.69 11.50
C GLU A 369 -22.70 -10.50 12.80
N ALA A 370 -22.03 -11.65 12.73
CA ALA A 370 -21.77 -12.45 13.92
C ALA A 370 -20.92 -11.69 14.94
N TYR A 371 -19.93 -10.90 14.52
CA TYR A 371 -19.15 -10.04 15.42
C TYR A 371 -20.03 -8.98 16.09
N ALA A 372 -20.93 -8.35 15.33
CA ALA A 372 -21.83 -7.32 15.87
C ALA A 372 -22.76 -7.86 16.97
N LYS A 373 -23.23 -9.11 16.83
CA LYS A 373 -24.09 -9.78 17.83
C LYS A 373 -23.36 -10.15 19.12
N HIS A 374 -22.04 -10.31 19.08
CA HIS A 374 -21.21 -10.67 20.23
C HIS A 374 -20.48 -9.49 20.87
N ALA A 375 -20.58 -8.28 20.30
CA ALA A 375 -20.07 -7.08 20.93
C ALA A 375 -20.95 -6.72 22.16
N PRO A 376 -20.38 -6.50 23.35
CA PRO A 376 -21.16 -6.05 24.49
C PRO A 376 -21.87 -4.73 24.13
N ALA A 377 -23.16 -4.62 24.46
CA ALA A 377 -23.92 -3.39 24.28
C ALA A 377 -23.17 -2.24 24.97
N LYS A 378 -22.78 -1.23 24.19
CA LYS A 378 -22.05 -0.06 24.67
C LYS A 378 -22.87 0.77 25.66
#